data_AF-A0AAU5GSI2-F1
#
_entry.id   AF-A0AAU5GSI2-F1
#
_cell.length_a   1.000
_cell.length_b   1.000
_cell.length_c   1.000
_cell.angle_alpha   90.00
_cell.angle_beta   90.00
_cell.angle_gamma   90.00
#
_symmetry.space_group_name_H-M   'P 1'
#
loop_
_entity.id
_entity.type
_entity.pdbx_description
1 polymer ?
#
loop_
_entity_poly.entity_id
_entity_poly.type
_entity_poly.pdbx_seq_one_letter_code
_entity_poly.pdbx_strand_id
1 'polypeptide(L)'
;MHLLYLRYLAPGPLDTIRCVAQTRTRHRCTRPVLDPGALPGTWTLIPVDPRPPGRLQLPLADTLMAVYDLTALPYADQLRWRAQRCPTHAATPGAADTARTDWEPFNPRTHHQHIQHPVPDALPARRERP
;
A
#
# COMPACT_ATOMS: atom_id res chain seq x y z
N MET A 1 -2.87 -1.91 -1.52
CA MET A 1 -1.44 -2.16 -1.30
C MET A 1 -1.22 -3.62 -0.92
N HIS A 2 -0.05 -4.19 -1.22
CA HIS A 2 0.34 -5.54 -0.85
C HIS A 2 1.65 -5.50 -0.06
N LEU A 3 1.67 -6.03 1.17
CA LEU A 3 2.84 -6.07 2.04
C LEU A 3 2.75 -7.29 2.96
N LEU A 4 3.87 -7.95 3.25
CA LEU A 4 3.92 -9.15 4.09
C LEU A 4 2.91 -10.24 3.66
N TYR A 5 2.70 -10.40 2.35
CA TYR A 5 1.72 -11.32 1.75
C TYR A 5 0.25 -11.05 2.11
N LEU A 6 -0.05 -9.86 2.65
CA LEU A 6 -1.40 -9.41 2.98
C LEU A 6 -1.79 -8.16 2.18
N ARG A 7 -3.04 -8.13 1.74
CA ARG A 7 -3.62 -7.02 1.00
C ARG A 7 -4.23 -6.02 1.99
N TYR A 8 -3.86 -4.76 1.87
CA TYR A 8 -4.38 -3.66 2.68
C TYR A 8 -4.93 -2.54 1.82
N LEU A 9 -6.00 -1.92 2.28
CA LEU A 9 -6.46 -0.63 1.81
C LEU A 9 -5.74 0.47 2.58
N ALA A 10 -5.24 1.42 1.81
CA ALA A 10 -4.76 2.67 2.34
C ALA A 10 -5.95 3.58 2.64
N PRO A 11 -5.86 4.46 3.65
CA PRO A 11 -6.89 5.45 3.93
C PRO A 11 -7.06 6.49 2.82
N GLY A 12 -6.11 6.57 1.88
CA GLY A 12 -6.10 7.52 0.78
C GLY A 12 -4.90 7.33 -0.15
N PRO A 13 -4.63 8.30 -1.04
CA PRO A 13 -3.47 8.29 -1.93
C PRO A 13 -2.15 8.18 -1.16
N LEU A 14 -1.17 7.44 -1.70
CA LEU A 14 0.09 7.09 -1.02
C LEU A 14 0.89 8.30 -0.51
N ASP A 15 0.88 9.38 -1.27
CA ASP A 15 1.53 10.66 -0.98
C ASP A 15 0.89 11.40 0.20
N THR A 16 -0.41 11.13 0.47
CA THR A 16 -1.15 11.74 1.59
C THR A 16 -1.03 10.95 2.88
N ILE A 17 -0.53 9.71 2.83
CA ILE A 17 -0.43 8.83 4.01
C ILE A 17 0.66 9.36 4.94
N ARG A 18 0.24 9.84 6.12
CA ARG A 18 1.14 10.44 7.12
C ARG A 18 1.64 9.43 8.13
N CYS A 19 2.83 9.68 8.62
CA CYS A 19 3.42 8.92 9.70
C CYS A 19 2.56 8.94 10.98
N VAL A 20 2.42 7.81 11.67
CA VAL A 20 1.70 7.72 12.96
C VAL A 20 2.58 8.02 14.17
N ALA A 21 3.91 8.06 13.98
CA ALA A 21 4.86 8.30 15.05
C ALA A 21 4.76 9.73 15.61
N GLN A 22 5.09 9.85 16.89
CA GLN A 22 5.16 11.09 17.61
C GLN A 22 6.49 11.80 17.37
N THR A 23 6.45 13.11 17.14
CA THR A 23 7.65 13.95 17.12
C THR A 23 8.17 14.20 18.54
N ARG A 24 9.39 14.73 18.66
CA ARG A 24 9.93 15.21 19.96
C ARG A 24 9.06 16.27 20.62
N THR A 25 8.30 17.04 19.83
CA THR A 25 7.35 18.05 20.31
C THR A 25 5.98 17.48 20.68
N ARG A 26 5.85 16.14 20.80
CA ARG A 26 4.62 15.42 21.15
C ARG A 26 3.45 15.53 20.15
N HIS A 27 3.71 16.03 18.94
CA HIS A 27 2.71 16.08 17.88
C HIS A 27 2.84 14.90 16.92
N ARG A 28 1.76 14.59 16.19
CA ARG A 28 1.85 13.60 15.10
C ARG A 28 2.82 14.09 14.04
N CYS A 29 3.69 13.20 13.57
CA CYS A 29 4.58 13.50 12.47
C CYS A 29 3.80 13.84 11.19
N THR A 30 4.12 14.98 10.58
CA THR A 30 3.49 15.44 9.33
C THR A 30 4.15 14.86 8.08
N ARG A 31 5.29 14.16 8.22
CA ARG A 31 6.00 13.58 7.08
C ARG A 31 5.22 12.40 6.49
N PRO A 32 5.21 12.26 5.15
CA PRO A 32 4.60 11.11 4.51
C PRO A 32 5.34 9.81 4.89
N VAL A 33 4.62 8.69 4.82
CA VAL A 33 5.22 7.35 4.92
C VAL A 33 6.06 7.05 3.69
N LEU A 34 5.57 7.52 2.52
CA LEU A 34 6.30 7.49 1.27
C LEU A 34 7.62 8.28 1.40
N ASP A 35 8.70 7.70 0.86
CA ASP A 35 9.96 8.42 0.74
C ASP A 35 9.83 9.48 -0.37
N PRO A 36 10.08 10.78 -0.10
CA PRO A 36 10.00 11.83 -1.11
C PRO A 36 10.88 11.58 -2.35
N GLY A 37 11.93 10.76 -2.23
CA GLY A 37 12.86 10.47 -3.33
C GLY A 37 12.58 9.19 -4.12
N ALA A 38 11.62 8.35 -3.71
CA ALA A 38 11.41 7.05 -4.34
C ALA A 38 9.95 6.57 -4.25
N LEU A 39 9.47 5.95 -5.33
CA LEU A 39 8.31 5.06 -5.31
C LEU A 39 8.84 3.64 -5.08
N PRO A 40 8.87 3.14 -3.83
CA PRO A 40 9.55 1.90 -3.52
C PRO A 40 8.76 0.66 -3.97
N GLY A 41 7.49 0.83 -4.35
CA GLY A 41 6.62 -0.26 -4.82
C GLY A 41 6.33 -0.19 -6.31
N THR A 42 5.83 -1.28 -6.85
CA THR A 42 5.39 -1.39 -8.25
C THR A 42 3.87 -1.53 -8.30
N TRP A 43 3.23 -0.94 -9.31
CA TRP A 43 1.82 -1.23 -9.55
C TRP A 43 1.71 -2.59 -10.26
N THR A 44 0.90 -3.48 -9.70
CA THR A 44 0.63 -4.81 -10.25
C THR A 44 -0.88 -5.04 -10.35
N LEU A 45 -1.30 -5.82 -11.34
CA LEU A 45 -2.67 -6.27 -11.47
C LEU A 45 -2.78 -7.67 -10.88
N ILE A 46 -3.62 -7.82 -9.85
CA ILE A 46 -3.85 -9.11 -9.20
C ILE A 46 -5.33 -9.50 -9.22
N PRO A 47 -5.66 -10.80 -9.30
CA PRO A 47 -7.02 -11.26 -9.11
C PRO A 47 -7.55 -10.91 -7.72
N VAL A 48 -8.74 -10.32 -7.69
CA VAL A 48 -9.47 -9.94 -6.46
C VAL A 48 -9.69 -11.16 -5.56
N ASP A 49 -9.95 -12.32 -6.14
CA ASP A 49 -10.19 -13.58 -5.43
C ASP A 49 -9.16 -14.64 -5.86
N PRO A 50 -8.19 -15.02 -5.00
CA PRO A 50 -7.29 -16.13 -5.29
C PRO A 50 -8.07 -17.45 -5.13
N ARG A 51 -8.69 -17.90 -6.22
CA ARG A 51 -9.48 -19.14 -6.30
C ARG A 51 -8.75 -20.36 -5.74
N PRO A 52 -9.40 -21.16 -4.88
CA PRO A 52 -9.23 -22.60 -4.87
C PRO A 52 -9.91 -23.19 -6.13
N PRO A 53 -9.28 -24.11 -6.87
CA PRO A 53 -9.94 -24.79 -7.98
C PRO A 53 -11.11 -25.62 -7.43
N GLY A 54 -12.35 -25.36 -7.89
CA GLY A 54 -13.48 -26.29 -7.66
C GLY A 54 -14.79 -25.72 -7.13
N ARG A 55 -14.95 -24.41 -6.86
CA ARG A 55 -16.27 -23.84 -6.52
C ARG A 55 -16.81 -22.93 -7.61
N LEU A 56 -17.89 -23.38 -8.24
CA LEU A 56 -18.76 -22.61 -9.13
C LEU A 56 -19.57 -21.62 -8.31
N GLN A 57 -19.20 -20.34 -8.33
CA GLN A 57 -20.06 -19.23 -7.92
C GLN A 57 -19.58 -17.92 -8.58
N LEU A 58 -20.49 -17.30 -9.33
CA LEU A 58 -20.52 -15.96 -9.96
C LEU A 58 -19.27 -15.45 -10.75
N PRO A 59 -19.47 -14.68 -11.84
CA PRO A 59 -18.41 -14.23 -12.75
C PRO A 59 -17.62 -13.03 -12.21
N LEU A 60 -17.10 -13.11 -10.98
CA LEU A 60 -16.08 -12.18 -10.47
C LEU A 60 -14.66 -12.66 -10.77
N ALA A 61 -14.54 -13.82 -11.42
CA ALA A 61 -13.30 -14.57 -11.63
C ALA A 61 -12.22 -13.84 -12.42
N ASP A 62 -12.63 -12.90 -13.28
CA ASP A 62 -11.75 -12.15 -14.16
C ASP A 62 -11.51 -10.72 -13.66
N THR A 63 -11.91 -10.44 -12.42
CA THR A 63 -11.77 -9.11 -11.85
C THR A 63 -10.35 -8.92 -11.36
N LEU A 64 -9.60 -8.10 -12.10
CA LEU A 64 -8.27 -7.64 -11.72
C LEU A 64 -8.38 -6.34 -10.94
N MET A 65 -7.51 -6.19 -9.95
CA MET A 65 -7.36 -4.97 -9.16
C MET A 65 -5.93 -4.47 -9.27
N ALA A 66 -5.78 -3.17 -9.52
CA ALA A 66 -4.49 -2.49 -9.42
C ALA A 66 -4.09 -2.38 -7.95
N VAL A 67 -2.96 -2.98 -7.61
CA VAL A 67 -2.41 -3.01 -6.27
C VAL A 67 -1.00 -2.47 -6.30
N TYR A 68 -0.71 -1.54 -5.42
CA TYR A 68 0.67 -1.12 -5.17
C TYR A 68 1.38 -2.17 -4.32
N ASP A 69 2.28 -2.91 -4.95
CA ASP A 69 3.02 -4.03 -4.39
C ASP A 69 4.33 -3.58 -3.77
N LEU A 70 4.47 -3.86 -2.48
CA LEU A 70 5.66 -3.60 -1.68
C LEU A 70 6.38 -4.89 -1.30
N THR A 71 5.94 -6.05 -1.77
CA THR A 71 6.54 -7.35 -1.40
C THR A 71 7.97 -7.51 -1.91
N ALA A 72 8.35 -6.78 -2.97
CA ALA A 72 9.72 -6.70 -3.47
C ALA A 72 10.67 -5.90 -2.56
N LEU A 73 10.14 -5.15 -1.58
CA LEU A 73 10.97 -4.38 -0.65
C LEU A 73 11.66 -5.26 0.38
N PRO A 74 12.81 -4.80 0.91
CA PRO A 74 13.42 -5.41 2.08
C PRO A 74 12.39 -5.57 3.20
N TYR A 75 12.48 -6.68 3.92
CA TYR A 75 11.51 -7.01 4.98
C TYR A 75 11.34 -5.90 6.02
N ALA A 76 12.43 -5.21 6.39
CA ALA A 76 12.41 -4.06 7.29
C ALA A 76 11.56 -2.89 6.75
N ASP A 77 11.59 -2.65 5.44
CA ASP A 77 10.76 -1.64 4.80
C ASP A 77 9.29 -2.06 4.76
N GLN A 78 8.99 -3.34 4.52
CA GLN A 78 7.61 -3.84 4.60
C GLN A 78 7.03 -3.67 6.01
N LEU A 79 7.82 -3.93 7.05
CA LEU A 79 7.43 -3.68 8.44
C LEU A 79 7.25 -2.19 8.73
N ARG A 80 8.13 -1.32 8.21
CA ARG A 80 8.00 0.15 8.33
C ARG A 80 6.70 0.65 7.70
N TRP A 81 6.39 0.19 6.49
CA TRP A 81 5.15 0.52 5.79
C TRP A 81 3.94 0.03 6.59
N ARG A 82 3.96 -1.21 7.08
CA ARG A 82 2.91 -1.73 7.97
C ARG A 82 2.73 -0.91 9.24
N ALA A 83 3.82 -0.43 9.83
CA ALA A 83 3.78 0.45 11.01
C ALA A 83 3.39 1.90 10.66
N GLN A 84 3.20 2.23 9.38
CA GLN A 84 2.88 3.58 8.89
C GLN A 84 3.90 4.62 9.41
N ARG A 85 5.20 4.29 9.32
CA ARG A 85 6.30 5.17 9.76
C ARG A 85 7.08 5.76 8.59
N CYS A 86 7.41 7.04 8.68
CA CYS A 86 8.30 7.70 7.70
C CYS A 86 9.74 7.18 7.84
N PRO A 87 10.59 7.31 6.80
CA PRO A 87 11.99 6.86 6.85
C PRO A 87 12.76 7.38 8.07
N THR A 88 12.55 8.64 8.44
CA THR A 88 13.22 9.25 9.59
C THR A 88 12.85 8.57 10.92
N HIS A 89 11.56 8.27 11.15
CA HIS A 89 11.12 7.60 12.38
C HIS A 89 11.38 6.10 12.37
N ALA A 90 11.58 5.49 11.20
CA ALA A 90 12.06 4.13 11.11
C ALA A 90 13.54 4.02 11.49
N ALA A 91 14.36 5.00 11.12
CA ALA A 91 15.79 5.05 11.45
C ALA A 91 16.08 5.42 12.92
N THR A 92 15.08 5.88 13.68
CA THR A 92 15.22 6.20 15.11
C THR A 92 14.20 5.41 15.94
N PRO A 93 14.51 4.15 16.30
CA PRO A 93 13.66 3.34 17.16
C PRO A 93 13.52 4.03 18.53
N GLY A 94 12.30 4.41 18.92
CA GLY A 94 12.04 5.07 20.21
C GLY A 94 10.89 6.07 20.19
N ALA A 95 10.46 6.52 19.01
CA ALA A 95 9.23 7.30 18.90
C ALA A 95 8.00 6.41 19.15
N ALA A 96 7.18 6.81 20.12
CA ALA A 96 5.86 6.22 20.35
C ALA A 96 4.92 6.55 19.19
N ASP A 97 3.93 5.70 18.92
CA ASP A 97 2.90 5.98 17.93
C ASP A 97 1.76 6.78 18.59
N THR A 98 1.38 7.90 17.97
CA THR A 98 0.30 8.78 18.47
C THR A 98 -1.07 8.33 18.00
N ALA A 99 -1.14 7.55 16.91
CA ALA A 99 -2.37 7.03 16.33
C ALA A 99 -2.19 5.55 15.95
N ARG A 100 -3.32 4.84 15.86
CA ARG A 100 -3.32 3.51 15.23
C ARG A 100 -3.01 3.66 13.75
N THR A 101 -2.39 2.64 13.17
CA THR A 101 -2.25 2.54 11.72
C THR A 101 -3.63 2.57 11.07
N ASP A 102 -3.75 3.35 10.01
CA ASP A 102 -4.97 3.55 9.23
C ASP A 102 -5.16 2.45 8.16
N TRP A 103 -4.34 1.40 8.18
CA TRP A 103 -4.43 0.27 7.25
C TRP A 103 -5.64 -0.61 7.56
N GLU A 104 -6.46 -0.86 6.54
CA GLU A 104 -7.58 -1.79 6.63
C GLU A 104 -7.27 -3.06 5.82
N PRO A 105 -7.40 -4.27 6.38
CA PRO A 105 -7.27 -5.50 5.59
C PRO A 105 -8.27 -5.53 4.44
N PHE A 106 -7.79 -5.75 3.22
CA PHE A 106 -8.65 -5.79 2.05
C PHE A 106 -9.55 -7.03 2.09
N ASN A 107 -10.85 -6.78 2.05
CA ASN A 107 -11.89 -7.79 1.88
C ASN A 107 -12.69 -7.49 0.60
N PRO A 108 -12.68 -8.39 -0.40
CA PRO A 108 -13.28 -8.12 -1.70
C PRO A 108 -14.80 -7.92 -1.66
N ARG A 109 -15.49 -8.45 -0.65
CA ARG A 109 -16.95 -8.31 -0.51
C ARG A 109 -17.34 -6.93 0.02
N THR A 110 -16.66 -6.47 1.06
CA THR A 110 -16.97 -5.18 1.70
C THR A 110 -16.34 -4.00 0.97
N HIS A 111 -15.23 -4.24 0.27
CA HIS A 111 -14.46 -3.20 -0.40
C HIS A 111 -14.55 -3.24 -1.92
N HIS A 112 -15.65 -3.78 -2.46
CA HIS A 112 -15.85 -3.90 -3.90
C HIS A 112 -15.76 -2.54 -4.63
N GLN A 113 -16.12 -1.43 -3.97
CA GLN A 113 -15.98 -0.07 -4.51
C GLN A 113 -14.52 0.35 -4.78
N HIS A 114 -13.54 -0.28 -4.13
CA HIS A 114 -12.12 -0.01 -4.33
C HIS A 114 -11.48 -0.90 -5.40
N ILE A 115 -12.25 -1.85 -5.94
CA ILE A 115 -11.83 -2.69 -7.05
C ILE A 115 -11.99 -1.88 -8.33
N GLN A 116 -10.91 -1.26 -8.77
CA GLN A 116 -10.88 -0.53 -10.04
C GLN A 116 -10.51 -1.46 -11.18
N HIS A 117 -11.34 -1.49 -12.23
CA HIS A 117 -11.07 -2.12 -13.52
C HIS A 117 -10.41 -1.08 -14.45
N PRO A 118 -9.54 -1.49 -15.37
CA PRO A 118 -8.08 -1.63 -15.26
C PRO A 118 -7.33 -0.29 -15.04
N VAL A 119 -6.02 -0.41 -14.78
CA VAL A 119 -5.00 0.63 -14.48
C VAL A 119 -5.27 1.99 -15.16
N PRO A 120 -5.15 3.13 -14.44
CA PRO A 120 -5.11 4.45 -15.08
C PRO A 120 -4.08 4.45 -16.21
N ASP A 121 -4.51 4.78 -17.42
CA ASP A 121 -3.75 4.77 -18.67
C ASP A 121 -2.71 5.92 -18.75
N ALA A 122 -1.99 6.16 -17.65
CA ALA A 122 -1.07 7.29 -17.51
C ALA A 122 0.09 6.97 -16.55
N LEU A 123 0.99 6.10 -16.97
CA LEU A 123 2.41 6.41 -16.81
C LEU A 123 2.93 6.69 -18.23
N PRO A 124 3.35 7.93 -18.56
CA PRO A 124 3.96 8.17 -19.86
C PRO A 124 5.18 7.25 -19.94
N ALA A 125 5.10 6.27 -20.84
CA ALA A 125 6.26 5.49 -21.26
C ALA A 125 7.34 6.51 -21.62
N ARG A 126 8.40 6.55 -20.80
CA ARG A 126 9.59 7.33 -21.07
C ARG A 126 10.08 6.82 -22.42
N ARG A 127 9.86 7.62 -23.48
CA ARG A 127 10.34 7.33 -24.83
C ARG A 127 11.86 7.33 -24.77
N GLU A 128 12.44 6.16 -24.56
CA GLU A 128 13.87 5.95 -24.77
C GLU A 128 14.05 5.66 -26.26
N ARG A 129 14.40 6.71 -26.99
CA ARG A 129 14.94 6.69 -28.36
C ARG A 129 16.46 6.50 -28.25
N PRO A 130 17.04 5.58 -29.01
CA PRO A 130 17.96 5.98 -30.08
C PRO A 130 17.41 5.61 -31.47
#